data_AF-A0A669CFZ4-F1
#
_entry.id   AF-A0A669CFZ4-F1
#
_cell.length_a   1.000
_cell.length_b   1.000
_cell.length_c   1.000
_cell.angle_alpha   90.00
_cell.angle_beta   90.00
_cell.angle_gamma   90.00
#
_symmetry.space_group_name_H-M   'P 1'
#
loop_
_entity.id
_entity.type
_entity.pdbx_description
1 polymer ?
#
loop_
_entity_poly.entity_id
_entity_poly.type
_entity_poly.pdbx_seq_one_letter_code
_entity_poly.pdbx_strand_id
1 'polypeptide(L)'
;MSRKVVRTSKFRHVFGQAVKADQCYDDIRISQMTWDSNFCSVNPKFVAMIVDASGGGAFMVLPLSKTGRIDMSYPTVCGHTGPVLDIEFCPHNDNIIASGSEDCSVMIWEIPEGGLTSPLTDPVVKLEGHSKRVGILSWHPTAHNVLLSLLMSTTCPCSAARRARRGWGTCPRGAWRSTNVKSPGNGISQWF
;
A
#
# COMPACT_ATOMS: atom_id res chain seq x y z
N MET A 1 -1.50 -48.00 -25.64
CA MET A 1 -0.57 -47.40 -24.65
C MET A 1 -0.68 -45.88 -24.75
N SER A 2 -1.30 -45.23 -23.76
CA SER A 2 -1.46 -43.76 -23.72
C SER A 2 -0.11 -43.12 -23.37
N ARG A 3 0.49 -42.39 -24.32
CA ARG A 3 1.69 -41.57 -24.04
C ARG A 3 1.26 -40.43 -23.13
N LYS A 4 1.57 -40.55 -21.83
CA LYS A 4 1.40 -39.48 -20.86
C LYS A 4 2.34 -38.34 -21.25
N VAL A 5 1.83 -37.34 -21.96
CA VAL A 5 2.56 -36.12 -22.28
C VAL A 5 2.76 -35.39 -20.97
N VAL A 6 3.90 -35.63 -20.32
CA VAL A 6 4.30 -34.88 -19.14
C VAL A 6 4.58 -33.46 -19.62
N ARG A 7 3.72 -32.51 -19.22
CA ARG A 7 3.97 -31.09 -19.45
C ARG A 7 5.29 -30.72 -18.78
N THR A 8 6.32 -30.48 -19.59
CA THR A 8 7.62 -30.03 -19.11
C THR A 8 7.46 -28.58 -18.64
N SER A 9 7.46 -28.35 -17.33
CA SER A 9 7.52 -27.01 -16.74
C SER A 9 8.93 -26.76 -16.22
N LYS A 10 9.54 -25.63 -16.60
CA LYS A 10 10.82 -25.18 -16.05
C LYS A 10 10.74 -24.94 -14.54
N PHE A 11 9.53 -24.71 -14.01
CA PHE A 11 9.29 -24.39 -12.60
C PHE A 11 8.86 -25.61 -11.78
N ARG A 12 9.08 -26.83 -12.28
CA ARG A 12 8.66 -28.06 -11.60
C ARG A 12 9.32 -28.27 -10.23
N HIS A 13 10.50 -27.67 -10.02
CA HIS A 13 11.31 -27.83 -8.80
C HIS A 13 11.53 -26.52 -8.05
N VAL A 14 10.63 -25.54 -8.19
CA VAL A 14 10.67 -24.32 -7.36
C VAL A 14 10.20 -24.65 -5.95
N PHE A 15 11.01 -24.34 -4.94
CA PHE A 15 10.67 -24.49 -3.53
C PHE A 15 11.01 -23.20 -2.77
N GLY A 16 10.24 -22.89 -1.73
CA GLY A 16 10.51 -21.77 -0.84
C GLY A 16 11.51 -22.16 0.23
N GLN A 17 12.48 -21.28 0.50
CA GLN A 17 13.42 -21.44 1.60
C GLN A 17 13.26 -20.27 2.56
N ALA A 18 12.98 -20.58 3.83
CA ALA A 18 12.93 -19.56 4.86
C ALA A 18 14.34 -19.02 5.11
N VAL A 19 14.40 -17.71 5.35
CA VAL A 19 15.64 -17.03 5.68
C VAL A 19 16.02 -17.33 7.13
N LYS A 20 17.31 -17.25 7.46
CA LYS A 20 17.79 -17.42 8.84
C LYS A 20 17.26 -16.29 9.74
N ALA A 21 17.14 -16.56 11.03
CA ALA A 21 16.56 -15.63 12.01
C ALA A 21 17.32 -14.29 12.13
N ASP A 22 18.64 -14.27 11.88
CA ASP A 22 19.47 -13.05 11.86
C ASP A 22 19.11 -12.08 10.71
N GLN A 23 18.47 -12.60 9.68
CA GLN A 23 17.99 -11.84 8.52
C GLN A 23 16.47 -11.58 8.57
N CYS A 24 15.81 -12.01 9.65
CA CYS A 24 14.41 -11.69 9.91
C CYS A 24 14.29 -10.35 10.65
N TYR A 25 13.08 -9.80 10.66
CA TYR A 25 12.73 -8.63 11.46
C TYR A 25 11.94 -9.09 12.69
N ASP A 26 12.54 -8.93 13.87
CA ASP A 26 11.97 -9.38 15.14
C ASP A 26 11.46 -8.20 15.98
N ASP A 27 10.57 -8.49 16.94
CA ASP A 27 9.98 -7.54 17.90
C ASP A 27 9.08 -6.43 17.30
N ILE A 28 8.51 -6.67 16.10
CA ILE A 28 7.55 -5.74 15.48
C ILE A 28 6.12 -6.02 15.95
N ARG A 29 5.43 -4.98 16.44
CA ARG A 29 4.01 -5.02 16.78
C ARG A 29 3.13 -4.83 15.54
N ILE A 30 2.88 -5.90 14.80
CA ILE A 30 1.99 -5.87 13.64
C ILE A 30 0.55 -5.56 14.09
N SER A 31 -0.17 -4.79 13.26
CA SER A 31 -1.59 -4.48 13.49
C SER A 31 -2.45 -5.73 13.65
N GLN A 32 -3.39 -5.71 14.60
CA GLN A 32 -4.39 -6.77 14.83
C GLN A 32 -5.74 -6.50 14.15
N MET A 33 -5.78 -5.54 13.22
CA MET A 33 -7.01 -5.16 12.52
C MET A 33 -7.54 -6.31 11.68
N THR A 34 -8.86 -6.51 11.70
CA THR A 34 -9.56 -7.50 10.87
C THR A 34 -9.81 -6.98 9.46
N TRP A 35 -8.72 -6.78 8.72
CA TRP A 35 -8.76 -6.34 7.31
C TRP A 35 -8.05 -7.34 6.40
N ASP A 36 -8.58 -7.54 5.19
CA ASP A 36 -8.03 -8.50 4.21
C ASP A 36 -6.93 -7.89 3.31
N SER A 37 -6.11 -6.97 3.84
CA SER A 37 -4.92 -6.48 3.14
C SER A 37 -3.67 -7.27 3.56
N ASN A 38 -2.61 -7.16 2.77
CA ASN A 38 -1.33 -7.83 3.01
C ASN A 38 -0.59 -7.29 4.25
N PHE A 39 -1.00 -6.13 4.81
CA PHE A 39 -0.38 -5.41 5.93
C PHE A 39 1.11 -5.06 5.78
N CYS A 40 1.75 -5.53 4.72
CA CYS A 40 3.13 -5.28 4.39
C CYS A 40 3.26 -4.94 2.90
N SER A 41 4.19 -4.06 2.60
CA SER A 41 4.60 -3.72 1.25
C SER A 41 6.13 -3.66 1.24
N VAL A 42 6.75 -4.12 0.16
CA VAL A 42 8.21 -4.24 0.08
C VAL A 42 8.69 -3.67 -1.23
N ASN A 43 9.82 -2.98 -1.14
CA ASN A 43 10.54 -2.41 -2.27
C ASN A 43 12.03 -2.78 -2.17
N PRO A 44 12.88 -2.62 -3.21
CA PRO A 44 14.30 -2.96 -3.09
C PRO A 44 15.07 -2.20 -1.99
N LYS A 45 14.58 -1.03 -1.57
CA LYS A 45 15.21 -0.21 -0.50
C LYS A 45 14.59 -0.42 0.89
N PHE A 46 13.26 -0.54 0.95
CA PHE A 46 12.50 -0.49 2.21
C PHE A 46 11.46 -1.61 2.32
N VAL A 47 11.22 -2.06 3.55
CA VAL A 47 10.06 -2.85 3.96
C VAL A 47 9.15 -1.97 4.80
N ALA A 48 7.88 -1.92 4.43
CA ALA A 48 6.85 -1.21 5.18
C ALA A 48 5.87 -2.21 5.77
N MET A 49 5.51 -2.02 7.04
CA MET A 49 4.58 -2.88 7.77
C MET A 49 3.63 -2.03 8.59
N ILE A 50 2.34 -2.34 8.53
CA ILE A 50 1.33 -1.69 9.35
C ILE A 50 1.49 -2.18 10.79
N VAL A 51 1.65 -1.23 11.72
CA VAL A 51 1.84 -1.53 13.14
C VAL A 51 0.63 -1.09 13.94
N ASP A 52 0.41 -1.72 15.08
CA ASP A 52 -0.63 -1.29 16.00
C ASP A 52 -0.19 -0.03 16.76
N ALA A 53 -1.09 0.95 16.83
CA ALA A 53 -0.85 2.21 17.53
C ALA A 53 -2.06 2.55 18.40
N SER A 54 -1.83 2.83 19.69
CA SER A 54 -2.88 3.03 20.69
C SER A 54 -3.71 4.31 20.52
N GLY A 55 -3.40 5.17 19.55
CA GLY A 55 -4.00 6.50 19.41
C GLY A 55 -4.26 6.95 17.97
N GLY A 56 -4.30 6.03 17.01
CA GLY A 56 -4.50 6.34 15.59
C GLY A 56 -4.03 5.20 14.69
N GLY A 57 -3.66 5.54 13.46
CA GLY A 57 -3.03 4.60 12.54
C GLY A 57 -1.56 4.92 12.35
N ALA A 58 -0.71 3.90 12.49
CA ALA A 58 0.70 4.01 12.20
C ALA A 58 1.19 2.85 11.34
N PHE A 59 2.27 3.10 10.60
CA PHE A 59 3.02 2.05 9.94
C PHE A 59 4.52 2.32 10.13
N MET A 60 5.29 1.24 10.15
CA MET A 60 6.73 1.28 10.29
C MET A 60 7.38 1.10 8.93
N VAL A 61 8.46 1.84 8.66
CA VAL A 61 9.28 1.63 7.46
C VAL A 61 10.74 1.41 7.85
N LEU A 62 11.29 0.29 7.40
CA LEU A 62 12.63 -0.15 7.72
C LEU A 62 13.43 -0.32 6.43
N PRO A 63 14.70 0.12 6.39
CA PRO A 63 15.62 -0.27 5.32
C PRO A 63 15.83 -1.78 5.30
N LEU A 64 15.96 -2.38 4.11
CA LEU A 64 16.22 -3.83 3.99
C LEU A 64 17.53 -4.28 4.65
N SER A 65 18.47 -3.36 4.84
CA SER A 65 19.75 -3.62 5.50
C SER A 65 19.63 -3.73 7.03
N LYS A 66 18.55 -3.24 7.64
CA LYS A 66 18.35 -3.27 9.10
C LYS A 66 17.58 -4.52 9.52
N THR A 67 18.25 -5.68 9.51
CA THR A 67 17.70 -6.94 10.00
C THR A 67 17.99 -7.16 11.49
N GLY A 68 17.27 -8.09 12.12
CA GLY A 68 17.39 -8.44 13.53
C GLY A 68 16.27 -7.84 14.38
N ARG A 69 16.54 -7.70 15.68
CA ARG A 69 15.59 -7.12 16.65
C ARG A 69 15.50 -5.62 16.46
N ILE A 70 14.29 -5.14 16.21
CA ILE A 70 14.01 -3.72 16.06
C ILE A 70 13.59 -3.18 17.42
N ASP A 71 14.17 -2.05 17.80
CA ASP A 71 13.80 -1.41 19.06
C ASP A 71 12.36 -0.89 19.01
N MET A 72 11.66 -0.97 20.14
CA MET A 72 10.29 -0.49 20.29
C MET A 72 10.19 1.03 20.08
N SER A 73 11.30 1.75 20.30
CA SER A 73 11.40 3.20 20.08
C SER A 73 11.61 3.61 18.62
N TYR A 74 11.69 2.64 17.69
CA TYR A 74 11.96 2.94 16.29
C TYR A 74 10.89 3.87 15.71
N PRO A 75 11.29 4.94 14.99
CA PRO A 75 10.35 5.93 14.49
C PRO A 75 9.38 5.33 13.47
N THR A 76 8.10 5.63 13.66
CA THR A 76 7.00 5.21 12.78
C THR A 76 6.41 6.40 12.05
N VAL A 77 5.66 6.13 10.99
CA VAL A 77 4.86 7.13 10.29
C VAL A 77 3.50 7.22 11.00
N CYS A 78 3.23 8.39 11.56
CA CYS A 78 2.11 8.67 12.46
C CYS A 78 1.43 9.98 12.07
N GLY A 79 0.59 9.98 11.03
CA GLY A 79 -0.29 11.11 10.74
C GLY A 79 -1.75 10.74 10.50
N HIS A 80 -2.08 9.45 10.46
CA HIS A 80 -3.46 9.01 10.34
C HIS A 80 -4.18 9.05 11.69
N THR A 81 -5.38 9.62 11.70
CA THR A 81 -6.22 9.68 12.91
C THR A 81 -6.94 8.37 13.19
N GLY A 82 -6.99 7.48 12.20
CA GLY A 82 -7.60 6.16 12.30
C GLY A 82 -6.67 5.06 11.78
N PRO A 83 -7.02 3.79 12.04
CA PRO A 83 -6.23 2.63 11.64
C PRO A 83 -5.86 2.66 10.15
N VAL A 84 -4.60 2.34 9.83
CA VAL A 84 -4.16 2.18 8.43
C VAL A 84 -4.62 0.81 7.95
N LEU A 85 -5.35 0.79 6.84
CA LEU A 85 -5.91 -0.42 6.25
C LEU A 85 -5.03 -0.98 5.15
N ASP A 86 -4.36 -0.11 4.39
CA ASP A 86 -3.55 -0.52 3.25
C ASP A 86 -2.33 0.39 3.05
N ILE A 87 -1.23 -0.18 2.56
CA ILE A 87 0.02 0.52 2.25
C ILE A 87 0.63 -0.03 0.96
N GLU A 88 1.10 0.87 0.11
CA GLU A 88 1.67 0.49 -1.18
C GLU A 88 2.78 1.44 -1.62
N PHE A 89 3.94 0.88 -1.95
CA PHE A 89 5.04 1.62 -2.58
C PHE A 89 4.72 2.00 -4.02
N CYS A 90 5.20 3.18 -4.43
CA CYS A 90 5.10 3.61 -5.82
C CYS A 90 6.08 2.80 -6.70
N PRO A 91 5.62 2.17 -7.81
CA PRO A 91 6.49 1.39 -8.69
C PRO A 91 7.49 2.25 -9.48
N HIS A 92 7.28 3.57 -9.53
CA HIS A 92 8.13 4.51 -10.25
C HIS A 92 9.15 5.22 -9.34
N ASN A 93 8.93 5.25 -8.03
CA ASN A 93 9.81 5.91 -7.09
C ASN A 93 9.87 5.14 -5.77
N ASP A 94 11.06 4.64 -5.46
CA ASP A 94 11.31 3.77 -4.32
C ASP A 94 11.10 4.42 -2.95
N ASN A 95 11.12 5.75 -2.92
CA ASN A 95 11.04 6.55 -1.72
C ASN A 95 9.61 7.01 -1.42
N ILE A 96 8.65 6.74 -2.31
CA ILE A 96 7.26 7.18 -2.16
C ILE A 96 6.40 5.99 -1.73
N ILE A 97 5.62 6.20 -0.68
CA ILE A 97 4.61 5.24 -0.21
C ILE A 97 3.24 5.93 -0.09
N ALA A 98 2.19 5.21 -0.47
CA ALA A 98 0.81 5.62 -0.21
C ALA A 98 0.25 4.80 0.94
N SER A 99 -0.56 5.42 1.80
CA SER A 99 -1.28 4.77 2.87
C SER A 99 -2.76 5.17 2.85
N GLY A 100 -3.61 4.18 3.07
CA GLY A 100 -5.07 4.33 3.12
C GLY A 100 -5.56 3.97 4.52
N SER A 101 -6.42 4.82 5.08
CA SER A 101 -6.88 4.67 6.46
C SER A 101 -8.41 4.67 6.56
N GLU A 102 -8.89 4.23 7.72
CA GLU A 102 -10.27 4.38 8.15
C GLU A 102 -10.70 5.84 8.33
N ASP A 103 -9.75 6.77 8.46
CA ASP A 103 -10.01 8.22 8.51
C ASP A 103 -10.53 8.83 7.18
N CYS A 104 -10.81 7.98 6.18
CA CYS A 104 -11.30 8.34 4.86
C CYS A 104 -10.30 9.15 4.03
N SER A 105 -9.04 9.24 4.48
CA SER A 105 -7.97 9.92 3.77
C SER A 105 -6.97 8.92 3.17
N VAL A 106 -6.37 9.34 2.06
CA VAL A 106 -5.19 8.70 1.50
C VAL A 106 -4.04 9.68 1.67
N MET A 107 -2.97 9.23 2.29
CA MET A 107 -1.77 10.06 2.50
C MET A 107 -0.62 9.49 1.67
N ILE A 108 0.15 10.39 1.08
CA ILE A 108 1.39 10.06 0.38
C ILE A 108 2.56 10.57 1.20
N TRP A 109 3.53 9.69 1.41
CA TRP A 109 4.71 9.94 2.23
C TRP A 109 5.96 9.80 1.38
N GLU A 110 6.93 10.65 1.66
CA GLU A 110 8.27 10.56 1.11
C GLU A 110 9.22 10.13 2.22
N ILE A 111 9.93 9.05 1.95
CA ILE A 111 10.84 8.40 2.90
C ILE A 111 12.26 8.82 2.58
N PRO A 112 13.02 9.37 3.54
CA PRO A 112 14.41 9.70 3.35
C PRO A 112 15.26 8.43 3.11
N GLU A 113 16.29 8.54 2.28
CA GLU A 113 17.12 7.38 1.89
C GLU A 113 17.80 6.67 3.07
N GLY A 114 18.15 7.42 4.13
CA GLY A 114 18.75 6.89 5.35
C GLY A 114 17.78 6.15 6.29
N GLY A 115 16.49 6.07 5.93
CA GLY A 115 15.42 5.63 6.81
C GLY A 115 14.96 6.73 7.77
N LEU A 116 13.90 6.45 8.53
CA LEU A 116 13.34 7.41 9.46
C LEU A 116 14.29 7.63 10.64
N THR A 117 14.58 8.91 10.93
CA THR A 117 15.32 9.35 12.12
C THR A 117 14.38 9.86 13.21
N SER A 118 13.27 10.45 12.81
CA SER A 118 12.18 10.94 13.66
C SER A 118 10.85 10.37 13.16
N PRO A 119 9.83 10.27 14.03
CA PRO A 119 8.49 9.90 13.58
C PRO A 119 7.99 10.89 12.53
N LEU A 120 7.42 10.37 11.44
CA LEU A 120 6.94 11.19 10.32
C LEU A 120 5.45 11.46 10.51
N THR A 121 5.10 12.71 10.80
CA THR A 121 3.71 13.15 11.02
C THR A 121 3.11 13.82 9.81
N ASP A 122 3.95 14.48 9.01
CA ASP A 122 3.53 15.35 7.91
C ASP A 122 3.61 14.60 6.58
N PRO A 123 2.47 14.34 5.90
CA PRO A 123 2.47 13.75 4.58
C PRO A 123 2.80 14.80 3.51
N VAL A 124 3.36 14.36 2.39
CA VAL A 124 3.61 15.23 1.22
C VAL A 124 2.30 15.68 0.59
N VAL A 125 1.35 14.74 0.48
CA VAL A 125 0.02 15.00 -0.07
C VAL A 125 -1.01 14.28 0.77
N LYS A 126 -2.04 15.02 1.18
CA LYS A 126 -3.25 14.46 1.79
C LYS A 126 -4.38 14.52 0.78
N LEU A 127 -4.92 13.37 0.42
CA LEU A 127 -6.06 13.23 -0.49
C LEU A 127 -7.32 12.98 0.34
N GLU A 128 -8.15 14.01 0.42
CA GLU A 128 -9.47 13.96 1.06
C GLU A 128 -10.54 13.99 -0.02
N GLY A 129 -11.49 13.05 0.03
CA GLY A 129 -12.54 12.95 -0.98
C GLY A 129 -13.39 11.68 -0.88
N HIS A 130 -12.92 10.68 -0.13
CA HIS A 130 -13.71 9.52 0.23
C HIS A 130 -14.63 9.87 1.41
N SER A 131 -15.86 9.36 1.37
CA SER A 131 -16.85 9.56 2.44
C SER A 131 -16.88 8.42 3.47
N LYS A 132 -16.12 7.34 3.21
CA LYS A 132 -15.90 6.22 4.13
C LYS A 132 -14.44 5.75 4.01
N ARG A 133 -14.09 4.79 4.84
CA ARG A 133 -12.76 4.17 4.89
C ARG A 133 -12.23 3.73 3.53
N VAL A 134 -10.95 3.99 3.31
CA VAL A 134 -10.22 3.58 2.11
C VAL A 134 -9.47 2.32 2.43
N GLY A 135 -9.87 1.22 1.80
CA GLY A 135 -9.38 -0.11 2.15
C GLY A 135 -8.47 -0.76 1.13
N ILE A 136 -8.38 -0.19 -0.08
CA ILE A 136 -7.53 -0.70 -1.16
C ILE A 136 -6.86 0.48 -1.85
N LEU A 137 -5.55 0.38 -2.00
CA LEU A 137 -4.71 1.24 -2.82
C LEU A 137 -4.07 0.42 -3.94
N SER A 138 -3.97 1.03 -5.13
CA SER A 138 -3.24 0.44 -6.26
C SER A 138 -2.59 1.52 -7.11
N TRP A 139 -1.27 1.54 -7.18
CA TRP A 139 -0.52 2.42 -8.08
C TRP A 139 -0.65 1.96 -9.54
N HIS A 140 -0.71 2.92 -10.46
CA HIS A 140 -0.69 2.60 -11.88
C HIS A 140 0.71 2.12 -12.30
N PRO A 141 0.84 1.00 -13.03
CA PRO A 141 2.15 0.41 -13.33
C PRO A 141 2.95 1.16 -14.40
N THR A 142 2.30 1.99 -15.24
CA THR A 142 2.97 2.67 -16.36
C THR A 142 2.83 4.19 -16.36
N ALA A 143 2.02 4.75 -15.46
CA ALA A 143 1.68 6.16 -15.47
C ALA A 143 2.16 6.75 -14.17
N HIS A 144 3.07 7.70 -14.29
CA HIS A 144 3.63 8.38 -13.14
C HIS A 144 2.51 9.06 -12.38
N ASN A 145 2.59 8.98 -11.05
CA ASN A 145 1.73 9.73 -10.15
C ASN A 145 0.25 9.35 -10.23
N VAL A 146 -0.14 8.23 -10.84
CA VAL A 146 -1.55 7.81 -10.86
C VAL A 146 -1.78 6.76 -9.79
N LEU A 147 -2.67 7.06 -8.84
CA LEU A 147 -3.09 6.14 -7.78
C LEU A 147 -4.59 5.87 -7.89
N LEU A 148 -4.95 4.61 -7.71
CA LEU A 148 -6.32 4.16 -7.59
C LEU A 148 -6.62 3.92 -6.11
N SER A 149 -7.73 4.48 -5.64
CA SER A 149 -8.21 4.28 -4.27
C SER A 149 -9.66 3.82 -4.29
N LEU A 150 -9.97 2.77 -3.51
CA LEU A 150 -11.31 2.19 -3.47
C LEU A 150 -11.94 2.34 -2.09
N LEU A 151 -13.19 2.78 -2.14
CA LEU A 151 -14.12 2.82 -1.03
C LEU A 151 -14.75 1.44 -0.85
N MET A 152 -14.65 0.85 0.34
CA MET A 152 -15.45 -0.34 0.63
C MET A 152 -16.80 0.07 1.24
N SER A 153 -17.83 0.13 0.40
CA SER A 153 -19.21 0.07 0.89
C SER A 153 -19.66 -1.39 0.88
N THR A 154 -20.25 -1.86 1.97
CA THR A 154 -20.89 -3.19 2.12
C THR A 154 -22.10 -3.41 1.18
N THR A 155 -22.25 -2.58 0.16
CA THR A 155 -23.30 -2.63 -0.85
C THR A 155 -22.64 -2.50 -2.22
N CYS A 156 -22.12 -3.60 -2.76
CA CYS A 156 -21.76 -3.68 -4.16
C CYS A 156 -23.00 -4.17 -4.94
N PRO A 157 -23.78 -3.32 -5.64
CA PRO A 157 -24.68 -3.85 -6.65
C PRO A 157 -23.82 -4.51 -7.73
N CYS A 158 -23.98 -5.82 -7.88
CA CYS A 158 -23.24 -6.72 -8.77
C CYS A 158 -23.32 -6.35 -10.28
N SER A 159 -23.93 -5.21 -10.62
CA SER A 159 -24.16 -4.71 -11.98
C SER A 159 -22.95 -4.00 -12.61
N ALA A 160 -21.98 -3.52 -11.83
CA ALA A 160 -20.84 -2.76 -12.35
C ALA A 160 -19.75 -3.65 -13.00
N ALA A 161 -19.57 -4.89 -12.54
CA ALA A 161 -18.48 -5.77 -12.99
C ALA A 161 -18.66 -6.31 -14.43
N ARG A 162 -19.88 -6.35 -14.98
CA ARG A 162 -20.11 -6.81 -16.37
C ARG A 162 -19.89 -5.73 -17.43
N ARG A 163 -19.74 -4.44 -17.06
CA ARG A 163 -19.65 -3.33 -18.02
C ARG A 163 -18.23 -3.01 -18.49
N ALA A 164 -17.20 -3.53 -17.83
CA ALA A 164 -15.80 -3.29 -18.18
C ALA A 164 -15.30 -4.01 -19.46
N ARG A 165 -16.11 -4.89 -20.09
CA ARG A 165 -15.76 -5.52 -21.38
C ARG A 165 -16.16 -4.69 -22.62
N ARG A 166 -16.82 -3.54 -22.46
CA ARG A 166 -17.23 -2.70 -23.59
C ARG A 166 -16.91 -1.24 -23.34
N GLY A 167 -15.67 -0.87 -23.66
CA GLY A 167 -15.25 0.51 -23.82
C GLY A 167 -15.23 1.31 -22.52
N TRP A 168 -14.43 2.38 -22.54
CA TRP A 168 -14.27 3.34 -21.46
C TRP A 168 -15.54 4.22 -21.34
N GLY A 169 -16.65 3.61 -20.94
CA GLY A 169 -17.95 4.25 -20.74
C GLY A 169 -18.20 4.42 -19.25
N THR A 170 -18.21 5.69 -18.82
CA THR A 170 -18.51 6.22 -17.47
C THR A 170 -19.28 5.26 -16.55
N CYS A 171 -18.60 4.79 -15.51
CA CYS A 171 -19.21 4.12 -14.35
C CYS A 171 -20.05 5.12 -13.51
N PRO A 172 -21.01 4.66 -12.71
CA PRO A 172 -21.78 5.52 -11.80
C PRO A 172 -20.82 6.25 -10.84
N ARG A 173 -21.04 7.56 -10.68
CA ARG A 173 -20.11 8.59 -10.14
C ARG A 173 -19.67 8.47 -8.67
N GLY A 174 -19.44 7.27 -8.14
CA GLY A 174 -19.08 7.11 -6.72
C GLY A 174 -18.27 5.88 -6.33
N ALA A 175 -17.92 4.99 -7.28
CA ALA A 175 -17.24 3.74 -6.96
C ALA A 175 -15.73 3.73 -7.28
N TRP A 176 -15.26 4.65 -8.12
CA TRP A 176 -13.87 4.69 -8.58
C TRP A 176 -13.43 6.15 -8.62
N ARG A 177 -12.36 6.47 -7.89
CA ARG A 177 -11.65 7.74 -8.05
C ARG A 177 -10.18 7.44 -8.31
N SER A 178 -9.69 7.90 -9.46
CA SER A 178 -8.28 7.94 -9.76
C SER A 178 -7.80 9.35 -9.42
N THR A 179 -6.77 9.46 -8.60
CA THR A 179 -6.16 10.74 -8.23
C THR A 179 -4.75 10.80 -8.80
N ASN A 180 -4.44 11.92 -9.45
CA ASN A 180 -3.07 12.21 -9.89
C ASN A 180 -2.29 12.86 -8.73
N VAL A 181 -1.36 12.11 -8.16
CA VAL A 181 -0.44 12.48 -7.07
C VAL A 181 0.67 13.37 -7.61
N LYS A 182 0.41 14.67 -7.77
CA LYS A 182 1.43 15.59 -8.30
C LYS A 182 2.66 15.68 -7.39
N SER A 183 3.84 15.58 -7.99
CA SER A 183 5.14 15.89 -7.36
C SER A 183 5.18 17.37 -6.91
N PRO A 184 5.91 17.70 -5.82
CA PRO A 184 5.98 19.05 -5.28
C PRO A 184 6.73 19.98 -6.26
N GLY A 185 6.00 20.63 -7.17
CA GLY A 185 6.61 21.52 -8.16
C GLY A 185 5.73 22.08 -9.26
N ASN A 186 4.53 21.52 -9.53
CA ASN A 186 3.65 22.06 -10.56
C ASN A 186 2.19 22.12 -10.11
N GLY A 187 1.73 23.34 -9.81
CA GLY A 187 0.32 23.67 -9.57
C GLY A 187 -0.60 23.20 -10.70
N ILE A 188 -1.90 23.18 -10.42
CA ILE A 188 -3.05 22.65 -11.19
C ILE A 188 -3.52 21.30 -10.66
N SER A 189 -4.35 21.32 -9.62
CA SER A 189 -5.20 20.19 -9.24
C SER A 189 -6.27 19.99 -10.31
N GLN A 190 -6.09 19.02 -11.21
CA GLN A 190 -7.19 18.54 -12.05
C GLN A 190 -7.72 17.23 -11.50
N TRP A 191 -8.91 17.34 -10.95
CA TRP A 191 -9.79 16.26 -10.54
C TRP A 191 -10.54 15.77 -11.79
N PHE A 192 -10.41 14.50 -12.14
CA PHE A 192 -11.27 13.84 -13.13
C PHE A 192 -12.29 12.95 -12.42
#